data_AF-A0A1V5M6B0-F1
#
_entry.id   AF-A0A1V5M6B0-F1
#
_cell.length_a   1.000
_cell.length_b   1.000
_cell.length_c   1.000
_cell.angle_alpha   90.00
_cell.angle_beta   90.00
_cell.angle_gamma   90.00
#
_symmetry.space_group_name_H-M   'P 1'
#
loop_
_entity.id
_entity.type
_entity.pdbx_description
1 polymer ?
#
loop_
_entity_poly.entity_id
_entity_poly.type
_entity_poly.pdbx_seq_one_letter_code
_entity_poly.pdbx_strand_id
1 'polypeptide(L)'
;MAGILKPVAAFAVLLFLLHLFFTPGRQIVSLPLLPLPMTYEGLGRGGVVAWQFLALVIAGGLLSLTTPPSELVAGLEKLLRPLKILRVPTQDLAVMVAMALRFAPTFLEEYQRMKTARAARGGGLPGEKLSRKLKTGGRLTISLLLSAFRRAEELAAAMEARGYARGPRTSLRELRLRRSDYAAAAILASFTGLDLALKYLP
;
A
#
# COMPACT_ATOMS: atom_id res chain seq x y z
N MET A 1 -11.12 9.35 -7.07
CA MET A 1 -10.63 9.99 -5.83
C MET A 1 -11.72 10.63 -4.96
N ALA A 2 -12.81 11.19 -5.52
CA ALA A 2 -13.86 11.85 -4.72
C ALA A 2 -14.50 10.96 -3.63
N GLY A 3 -14.55 9.64 -3.83
CA GLY A 3 -15.05 8.69 -2.81
C GLY A 3 -14.13 8.49 -1.60
N ILE A 4 -12.83 8.75 -1.73
CA ILE A 4 -11.83 8.56 -0.65
C ILE A 4 -11.67 9.85 0.16
N LEU A 5 -11.89 11.02 -0.46
CA LEU A 5 -11.68 12.30 0.21
C LEU A 5 -12.65 12.51 1.38
N LYS A 6 -13.90 12.05 1.27
CA LYS A 6 -14.91 12.17 2.33
C LYS A 6 -14.49 11.46 3.64
N PRO A 7 -14.15 10.16 3.65
CA PRO A 7 -13.72 9.50 4.88
C PRO A 7 -12.37 10.04 5.40
N VAL A 8 -11.45 10.43 4.51
CA VAL A 8 -10.16 11.02 4.91
C VAL A 8 -10.35 12.36 5.61
N ALA A 9 -11.18 13.25 5.05
CA ALA A 9 -11.49 14.53 5.66
C ALA A 9 -12.23 14.36 7.00
N ALA A 10 -13.17 13.42 7.07
CA ALA A 10 -13.85 13.08 8.34
C ALA A 10 -12.86 12.61 9.42
N PHE A 11 -11.88 11.78 9.05
CA PHE A 11 -10.84 11.32 9.96
C PHE A 11 -9.87 12.44 10.38
N ALA A 12 -9.51 13.34 9.45
CA ALA A 12 -8.68 14.51 9.76
C ALA A 12 -9.36 15.47 10.75
N VAL A 13 -10.66 15.72 10.56
CA VAL A 13 -11.47 16.51 11.50
C VAL A 13 -11.58 15.81 12.85
N LEU A 14 -11.77 14.49 12.87
CA LEU A 14 -11.77 13.71 14.11
C LEU A 14 -10.42 13.82 14.85
N LEU A 15 -9.29 13.69 14.14
CA LEU A 15 -7.95 13.86 14.72
C LEU A 15 -7.75 15.26 15.29
N PHE A 16 -8.20 16.28 14.57
CA PHE A 16 -8.15 17.68 15.03
C PHE A 16 -8.97 17.87 16.31
N LEU A 17 -10.22 17.40 16.33
CA LEU A 17 -11.08 17.48 17.52
C LEU A 17 -10.49 16.70 18.69
N LEU A 18 -9.94 15.51 18.45
CA LEU A 18 -9.31 14.71 19.50
C LEU A 18 -8.13 15.47 20.11
N HIS A 19 -7.25 16.06 19.30
CA HIS A 19 -6.14 16.86 19.81
C HIS A 19 -6.59 18.17 20.47
N LEU A 20 -7.68 18.79 19.99
CA LEU A 20 -8.23 19.99 20.59
C LEU A 20 -8.72 19.73 22.03
N PHE A 21 -9.29 18.55 22.29
CA PHE A 21 -9.91 18.19 23.56
C PHE A 21 -9.02 17.36 24.51
N PHE A 22 -8.08 16.56 23.99
CA PHE A 22 -7.26 15.62 24.78
C PHE A 22 -5.78 16.01 24.91
N THR A 23 -5.36 17.17 24.38
CA THR A 23 -3.98 17.65 24.58
C THR A 23 -3.87 18.44 25.90
N PRO A 24 -3.07 18.00 26.88
CA PRO A 24 -2.85 18.76 28.12
C PRO A 24 -2.03 20.03 27.85
N GLY A 25 -2.42 21.15 28.46
CA GLY A 25 -1.73 22.45 28.36
C GLY A 25 -2.46 23.58 29.10
N ARG A 26 -2.11 24.85 28.83
CA ARG A 26 -2.76 26.02 29.47
C ARG A 26 -4.25 26.17 29.11
N GLN A 27 -5.12 25.91 30.08
CA GLN A 27 -6.58 26.02 30.00
C GLN A 27 -7.02 27.49 29.97
N ILE A 28 -7.86 27.89 29.02
CA ILE A 28 -8.42 29.26 28.96
C ILE A 28 -9.79 29.32 29.67
N VAL A 29 -10.58 28.24 29.60
CA VAL A 29 -11.95 28.21 30.12
C VAL A 29 -12.16 26.92 30.90
N SER A 30 -12.26 27.03 32.22
CA SER A 30 -12.83 26.00 33.08
C SER A 30 -14.36 26.06 32.94
N LEU A 31 -14.94 25.23 32.06
CA LEU A 31 -16.37 24.94 32.09
C LEU A 31 -16.64 24.04 33.31
N PRO A 32 -17.38 24.49 34.34
CA PRO A 32 -17.60 23.72 35.57
C PRO A 32 -18.43 22.43 35.35
N LEU A 33 -19.06 22.28 34.18
CA LEU A 33 -20.01 21.21 33.89
C LEU A 33 -19.50 20.14 32.90
N LEU A 34 -18.34 20.34 32.26
CA LEU A 34 -17.79 19.41 31.28
C LEU A 34 -16.25 19.42 31.37
N PRO A 35 -15.58 18.28 31.64
CA PRO A 35 -14.12 18.22 31.76
C PRO A 35 -13.43 18.25 30.38
N LEU A 36 -13.79 19.21 29.53
CA LEU A 36 -13.19 19.45 28.21
C LEU A 36 -12.50 20.82 28.20
N PRO A 37 -11.29 20.94 28.78
CA PRO A 37 -10.55 22.19 28.74
C PRO A 37 -10.04 22.45 27.31
N MET A 38 -10.68 23.39 26.60
CA MET A 38 -10.11 23.90 25.36
C MET A 38 -8.80 24.63 25.66
N THR A 39 -7.73 24.09 25.10
CA THR A 39 -6.34 24.48 25.41
C THR A 39 -5.69 25.07 24.16
N TYR A 40 -4.99 26.20 24.26
CA TYR A 40 -4.28 26.84 23.12
C TYR A 40 -3.31 25.87 22.42
N GLU A 41 -2.64 25.05 23.21
CA GLU A 41 -1.70 24.02 22.73
C GLU A 41 -2.39 22.92 21.93
N GLY A 42 -3.66 22.61 22.25
CA GLY A 42 -4.49 21.65 21.52
C GLY A 42 -4.90 22.15 20.13
N LEU A 43 -5.14 23.46 19.98
CA LEU A 43 -5.44 24.07 18.67
C LEU A 43 -4.23 24.01 17.74
N GLY A 44 -3.05 24.41 18.25
CA GLY A 44 -1.80 24.37 17.49
C GLY A 44 -1.39 22.94 17.10
N ARG A 45 -1.32 22.02 18.07
CA ARG A 45 -0.98 20.61 17.80
C ARG A 45 -2.00 19.91 16.93
N GLY A 46 -3.30 20.13 17.18
CA GLY A 46 -4.37 19.54 16.38
C GLY A 46 -4.30 19.98 14.92
N GLY A 47 -4.05 21.27 14.67
CA GLY A 47 -3.87 21.79 13.32
C GLY A 47 -2.68 21.15 12.59
N VAL A 48 -1.52 21.05 13.27
CA VAL A 48 -0.31 20.43 12.71
C VAL A 48 -0.53 18.94 12.39
N VAL A 49 -1.12 18.17 13.31
CA VAL A 49 -1.36 16.73 13.12
C VAL A 49 -2.38 16.49 12.00
N ALA A 50 -3.45 17.28 11.94
CA ALA A 50 -4.44 17.18 10.87
C ALA A 50 -3.83 17.51 9.50
N TRP A 51 -3.01 18.57 9.43
CA TRP A 51 -2.26 18.93 8.22
C TRP A 51 -1.28 17.83 7.80
N GLN A 52 -0.50 17.29 8.75
CA GLN A 52 0.43 16.20 8.50
C GLN A 52 -0.25 14.95 7.96
N PHE A 53 -1.40 14.58 8.55
CA PHE A 53 -2.19 13.44 8.07
C PHE A 53 -2.68 13.67 6.65
N LEU A 54 -3.23 14.86 6.35
CA LEU A 54 -3.71 15.18 5.01
C LEU A 54 -2.55 15.17 3.99
N ALA A 55 -1.41 15.76 4.33
CA ALA A 55 -0.20 15.76 3.50
C ALA A 55 0.28 14.33 3.20
N LEU A 56 0.28 13.44 4.21
CA LEU A 56 0.65 12.03 4.04
C LEU A 56 -0.29 11.30 3.07
N VAL A 57 -1.60 11.51 3.21
CA VAL A 57 -2.60 10.88 2.34
C VAL A 57 -2.49 11.40 0.90
N ILE A 58 -2.31 12.71 0.72
CA ILE A 58 -2.11 13.31 -0.60
C ILE A 58 -0.82 12.78 -1.25
N ALA A 59 0.28 12.72 -0.49
CA ALA A 59 1.56 12.20 -0.99
C ALA A 59 1.45 10.71 -1.41
N GLY A 60 0.83 9.87 -0.59
CA GLY A 60 0.57 8.46 -0.94
C GLY A 60 -0.36 8.32 -2.15
N GLY A 61 -1.38 9.18 -2.25
CA GLY A 61 -2.28 9.23 -3.40
C GLY A 61 -1.57 9.63 -4.69
N LEU A 62 -0.72 10.66 -4.64
CA LEU A 62 0.12 11.07 -5.78
C LEU A 62 1.02 9.92 -6.23
N LEU A 63 1.75 9.29 -5.30
CA LEU A 63 2.61 8.15 -5.60
C LEU A 63 1.83 7.02 -6.28
N SER A 64 0.63 6.69 -5.78
CA SER A 64 -0.23 5.66 -6.37
C SER A 64 -0.77 6.02 -7.75
N LEU A 65 -0.93 7.31 -8.07
CA LEU A 65 -1.41 7.77 -9.37
C LEU A 65 -0.28 7.89 -10.40
N THR A 66 0.90 8.33 -9.98
CA THR A 66 2.03 8.59 -10.89
C THR A 66 2.86 7.36 -11.18
N THR A 67 2.84 6.35 -10.30
CA THR A 67 3.76 5.22 -10.37
C THR A 67 3.02 3.89 -10.44
N PRO A 68 3.22 3.08 -11.49
CA PRO A 68 2.61 1.77 -11.59
C PRO A 68 3.22 0.80 -10.56
N PRO A 69 2.44 -0.18 -10.05
CA PRO A 69 2.89 -1.08 -9.00
C PRO A 69 4.08 -1.95 -9.42
N SER A 70 4.21 -2.28 -10.71
CA SER A 70 5.35 -3.00 -11.25
C SER A 70 6.67 -2.22 -11.13
N GLU A 71 6.63 -0.90 -11.29
CA GLU A 71 7.81 -0.04 -11.12
C GLU A 71 8.17 0.14 -9.64
N LEU A 72 7.18 0.20 -8.74
CA LEU A 72 7.42 0.22 -7.29
C LEU A 72 8.18 -1.03 -6.83
N VAL A 73 7.82 -2.21 -7.35
CA VAL A 73 8.51 -3.47 -7.03
C VAL A 73 9.93 -3.49 -7.58
N ALA A 74 10.15 -3.01 -8.80
CA ALA A 74 11.50 -2.89 -9.36
C ALA A 74 12.38 -1.91 -8.55
N GLY A 75 11.79 -0.80 -8.08
CA GLY A 75 12.44 0.14 -7.17
C GLY A 75 12.80 -0.51 -5.83
N LEU A 76 11.85 -1.26 -5.25
CA LEU A 76 12.04 -1.99 -4.01
C LEU A 76 13.13 -3.06 -4.14
N GLU A 77 13.19 -3.81 -5.24
CA GLU A 77 14.30 -4.75 -5.51
C GLU A 77 15.65 -4.03 -5.41
N LYS A 78 15.78 -2.87 -6.07
CA LYS A 78 17.03 -2.10 -6.09
C LYS A 78 17.42 -1.61 -4.69
N LEU A 79 16.44 -1.20 -3.88
CA LEU A 79 16.64 -0.83 -2.47
C LEU A 79 17.00 -2.03 -1.58
N LEU A 80 16.51 -3.22 -1.92
CA LEU A 80 16.81 -4.45 -1.18
C LEU A 80 18.15 -5.08 -1.59
N ARG A 81 18.78 -4.69 -2.72
CA ARG A 81 20.11 -5.17 -3.13
C ARG A 81 21.19 -5.20 -2.04
N PRO A 82 21.35 -4.19 -1.16
CA PRO A 82 22.32 -4.28 -0.04
C PRO A 82 22.06 -5.46 0.89
N LEU A 83 20.82 -5.94 1.04
CA LEU A 83 20.49 -7.14 1.83
C LEU A 83 21.00 -8.43 1.17
N LYS A 84 21.55 -8.37 -0.04
CA LYS A 84 22.29 -9.50 -0.64
C LYS A 84 23.48 -9.94 0.23
N ILE A 85 24.04 -9.04 1.03
CA ILE A 85 25.11 -9.35 2.01
C ILE A 85 24.60 -10.34 3.06
N LEU A 86 23.32 -10.25 3.44
CA LEU A 86 22.63 -11.17 4.36
C LEU A 86 22.11 -12.44 3.66
N ARG A 87 22.61 -12.75 2.44
CA ARG A 87 22.23 -13.91 1.61
C ARG A 87 20.75 -13.95 1.21
N VAL A 88 20.05 -12.81 1.21
CA VAL A 88 18.67 -12.72 0.74
C VAL A 88 18.64 -12.73 -0.80
N PRO A 89 17.89 -13.63 -1.47
CA PRO A 89 17.82 -13.72 -2.93
C PRO A 89 16.88 -12.65 -3.52
N THR A 90 17.33 -11.40 -3.53
CA THR A 90 16.52 -10.23 -3.94
C THR A 90 15.98 -10.31 -5.37
N GLN A 91 16.76 -10.86 -6.31
CA GLN A 91 16.34 -11.02 -7.71
C GLN A 91 15.23 -12.06 -7.88
N ASP A 92 15.28 -13.17 -7.13
CA ASP A 92 14.23 -14.18 -7.19
C ASP A 92 12.93 -13.65 -6.57
N LEU A 93 13.03 -12.89 -5.47
CA LEU A 93 11.88 -12.21 -4.86
C LEU A 93 11.24 -11.21 -5.83
N ALA A 94 12.04 -10.43 -6.56
CA ALA A 94 11.53 -9.49 -7.55
C ALA A 94 10.75 -10.20 -8.66
N VAL A 95 11.26 -11.33 -9.17
CA VAL A 95 10.55 -12.14 -10.17
C VAL A 95 9.23 -12.69 -9.59
N MET A 96 9.24 -13.20 -8.36
CA MET A 96 8.03 -13.69 -7.69
C MET A 96 6.95 -12.61 -7.57
N VAL A 97 7.32 -11.42 -7.09
CA VAL A 97 6.37 -10.31 -6.92
C VAL A 97 5.90 -9.77 -8.27
N ALA A 98 6.79 -9.65 -9.27
CA ALA A 98 6.41 -9.23 -10.62
C ALA A 98 5.42 -10.21 -11.27
N MET A 99 5.64 -11.52 -11.11
CA MET A 99 4.70 -12.55 -11.55
C MET A 99 3.37 -12.48 -10.79
N ALA A 100 3.40 -12.28 -9.47
CA ALA A 100 2.20 -12.13 -8.67
C ALA A 100 1.36 -10.93 -9.12
N LEU A 101 1.98 -9.77 -9.35
CA LEU A 101 1.30 -8.58 -9.87
C LEU A 101 0.74 -8.79 -11.27
N ARG A 102 1.46 -9.52 -12.14
CA ARG A 102 0.99 -9.84 -13.49
C ARG A 102 -0.19 -10.81 -13.47
N PHE A 103 -0.19 -11.80 -12.59
CA PHE A 103 -1.26 -12.79 -12.52
C PHE A 103 -2.46 -12.34 -11.70
N ALA A 104 -2.29 -11.41 -10.75
CA ALA A 104 -3.39 -10.86 -9.96
C ALA A 104 -4.62 -10.44 -10.80
N PRO A 105 -4.49 -9.66 -11.90
CA PRO A 105 -5.64 -9.30 -12.73
C PRO A 105 -6.27 -10.53 -13.38
N THR A 106 -5.48 -11.45 -13.92
CA THR A 106 -5.99 -12.67 -14.56
C THR A 106 -6.68 -13.61 -13.56
N PHE A 107 -6.16 -13.71 -12.34
CA PHE A 107 -6.77 -14.45 -11.23
C PHE A 107 -8.11 -13.84 -10.85
N LEU A 108 -8.20 -12.50 -10.80
CA LEU A 108 -9.45 -11.82 -10.51
C LEU A 108 -10.50 -12.07 -11.60
N GLU A 109 -10.10 -12.01 -12.87
CA GLU A 109 -10.99 -12.34 -13.98
C GLU A 109 -11.50 -13.78 -13.91
N GLU A 110 -10.61 -14.74 -13.66
CA GLU A 110 -10.98 -16.15 -13.51
C GLU A 110 -11.92 -16.37 -12.33
N TYR A 111 -11.63 -15.75 -11.18
CA TYR A 111 -12.52 -15.73 -10.03
C TYR A 111 -13.92 -15.23 -10.40
N GLN A 112 -14.02 -14.10 -11.12
CA GLN A 112 -15.32 -13.54 -11.51
C GLN A 112 -16.05 -14.44 -12.53
N ARG A 113 -15.34 -15.03 -13.49
CA ARG A 113 -15.92 -15.99 -14.46
C ARG A 113 -16.46 -17.24 -13.75
N MET A 114 -15.70 -17.79 -12.81
CA MET A 114 -16.13 -18.96 -12.04
C MET A 114 -17.27 -18.63 -11.08
N LYS A 115 -17.25 -17.44 -10.46
CA LYS A 115 -18.32 -16.95 -9.58
C LYS A 115 -19.63 -16.79 -10.35
N THR A 116 -19.60 -16.14 -11.52
CA THR A 116 -20.78 -15.94 -12.37
C THR A 116 -21.32 -17.27 -12.93
N ALA A 117 -20.44 -18.16 -13.39
CA ALA A 117 -20.83 -19.50 -13.83
C ALA A 117 -21.50 -20.33 -12.72
N ARG A 118 -21.02 -20.20 -11.47
CA ARG A 118 -21.67 -20.86 -10.32
C ARG A 118 -22.99 -20.22 -9.93
N ALA A 119 -23.09 -18.90 -10.00
CA ALA A 119 -24.35 -18.19 -9.78
C ALA A 119 -25.43 -18.67 -10.77
N ALA A 120 -25.07 -18.85 -12.04
CA ALA A 120 -25.97 -19.40 -13.06
C ALA A 120 -26.42 -20.85 -12.76
N ARG A 121 -25.61 -21.64 -12.05
CA ARG A 121 -25.94 -23.01 -11.62
C ARG A 121 -26.63 -23.07 -10.24
N GLY A 122 -27.14 -21.95 -9.73
CA GLY A 122 -27.87 -21.88 -8.46
C GLY A 122 -27.00 -21.83 -7.19
N GLY A 123 -25.70 -21.53 -7.31
CA GLY A 123 -24.80 -21.38 -6.18
C GLY A 123 -24.68 -19.92 -5.71
N GLY A 124 -24.86 -19.65 -4.42
CA GLY A 124 -24.62 -18.32 -3.85
C GLY A 124 -25.80 -17.35 -3.99
N LEU A 125 -27.02 -17.85 -3.77
CA LEU A 125 -28.24 -17.04 -3.79
C LEU A 125 -28.23 -15.97 -2.67
N PRO A 126 -28.80 -14.77 -2.91
CA PRO A 126 -29.04 -13.79 -1.86
C PRO A 126 -29.88 -14.42 -0.74
N GLY A 127 -29.42 -14.33 0.51
CA GLY A 127 -30.11 -14.92 1.67
C GLY A 127 -29.66 -16.33 2.09
N GLU A 128 -28.64 -16.94 1.46
CA GLU A 128 -28.11 -18.23 1.93
C GLU A 128 -27.55 -18.18 3.37
N LYS A 129 -27.85 -19.23 4.16
CA LYS A 129 -27.27 -19.46 5.49
C LYS A 129 -25.73 -19.44 5.43
N LEU A 130 -25.09 -18.88 6.45
CA LEU A 130 -23.63 -18.73 6.51
C LEU A 130 -22.88 -20.05 6.28
N SER A 131 -23.38 -21.18 6.82
CA SER A 131 -22.80 -22.51 6.62
C SER A 131 -22.80 -22.96 5.15
N ARG A 132 -23.87 -22.67 4.40
CA ARG A 132 -23.99 -22.98 2.97
C ARG A 132 -23.09 -22.07 2.13
N LYS A 133 -22.97 -20.80 2.50
CA LYS A 133 -22.03 -19.85 1.87
C LYS A 133 -20.59 -20.30 2.04
N LEU A 134 -20.19 -20.72 3.25
CA LEU A 134 -18.83 -21.23 3.52
C LEU A 134 -18.53 -22.50 2.73
N LYS A 135 -19.45 -23.48 2.70
CA LYS A 135 -19.28 -24.73 1.92
C LYS A 135 -19.20 -24.49 0.41
N THR A 136 -19.95 -23.50 -0.10
CA THR A 136 -19.96 -23.14 -1.52
C THR A 136 -18.74 -22.31 -1.91
N GLY A 137 -18.31 -21.40 -1.03
CA GLY A 137 -17.07 -20.63 -1.15
C GLY A 137 -15.84 -21.52 -1.13
N GLY A 138 -15.74 -22.46 -0.17
CA GLY A 138 -14.61 -23.39 -0.08
C GLY A 138 -14.40 -24.20 -1.37
N ARG A 139 -15.49 -24.68 -1.99
CA ARG A 139 -15.42 -25.35 -3.31
C ARG A 139 -14.88 -24.43 -4.41
N LEU A 140 -15.15 -23.13 -4.35
CA LEU A 140 -14.68 -22.16 -5.36
C LEU A 140 -13.18 -21.95 -5.21
N THR A 141 -12.74 -21.77 -3.96
CA THR A 141 -11.34 -21.67 -3.60
C THR A 141 -10.54 -22.88 -4.06
N ILE A 142 -11.00 -24.10 -3.80
CA ILE A 142 -10.31 -25.33 -4.25
C ILE A 142 -10.14 -25.34 -5.78
N SER A 143 -11.21 -25.01 -6.52
CA SER A 143 -11.16 -25.01 -7.98
C SER A 143 -10.22 -23.93 -8.52
N LEU A 144 -10.17 -22.75 -7.90
CA LEU A 144 -9.23 -21.68 -8.25
C LEU A 144 -7.79 -22.04 -7.92
N LEU A 145 -7.55 -22.72 -6.79
CA LEU A 145 -6.22 -23.20 -6.41
C LEU A 145 -5.70 -24.23 -7.43
N LEU A 146 -6.55 -25.16 -7.87
CA LEU A 146 -6.18 -26.12 -8.91
C LEU A 146 -5.81 -25.42 -10.22
N SER A 147 -6.57 -24.41 -10.64
CA SER A 147 -6.20 -23.56 -11.79
C SER A 147 -4.88 -22.82 -11.57
N ALA A 148 -4.64 -22.31 -10.36
CA ALA A 148 -3.41 -21.61 -10.00
C ALA A 148 -2.18 -22.53 -10.13
N PHE A 149 -2.27 -23.76 -9.63
CA PHE A 149 -1.18 -24.74 -9.72
C PHE A 149 -0.88 -25.12 -11.17
N ARG A 150 -1.92 -25.38 -11.98
CA ARG A 150 -1.73 -25.66 -13.42
C ARG A 150 -1.03 -24.52 -14.15
N ARG A 151 -1.45 -23.27 -13.92
CA ARG A 151 -0.76 -22.09 -14.49
C ARG A 151 0.68 -21.97 -14.01
N ALA A 152 0.96 -22.33 -12.75
CA ALA A 152 2.31 -22.31 -12.22
C ALA A 152 3.20 -23.36 -12.88
N GLU A 153 2.68 -24.58 -13.10
CA GLU A 153 3.37 -25.66 -13.82
C GLU A 153 3.63 -25.28 -15.29
N GLU A 154 2.61 -24.78 -15.99
CA GLU A 154 2.74 -24.31 -17.38
C GLU A 154 3.77 -23.18 -17.50
N LEU A 155 3.76 -22.23 -16.57
CA LEU A 155 4.72 -21.13 -16.54
C LEU A 155 6.13 -21.64 -16.25
N ALA A 156 6.30 -22.54 -15.27
CA ALA A 156 7.59 -23.10 -14.94
C ALA A 156 8.20 -23.84 -16.13
N ALA A 157 7.41 -24.71 -16.80
CA ALA A 157 7.84 -25.42 -18.00
C ALA A 157 8.21 -24.46 -19.14
N ALA A 158 7.41 -23.41 -19.36
CA ALA A 158 7.70 -22.39 -20.36
C ALA A 158 8.96 -21.56 -20.04
N MET A 159 9.22 -21.30 -18.76
CA MET A 159 10.43 -20.62 -18.30
C MET A 159 11.66 -21.49 -18.51
N GLU A 160 11.60 -22.77 -18.16
CA GLU A 160 12.67 -23.75 -18.37
C GLU A 160 12.99 -23.92 -19.87
N ALA A 161 11.98 -24.05 -20.73
CA ALA A 161 12.15 -24.13 -22.17
C ALA A 161 12.81 -22.88 -22.79
N ARG A 162 12.67 -21.71 -22.14
CA ARG A 162 13.34 -20.46 -22.53
C ARG A 162 14.75 -20.31 -21.93
N GLY A 163 15.26 -21.35 -21.25
CA GLY A 163 16.57 -21.34 -20.61
C GLY A 163 16.63 -20.53 -19.31
N TYR A 164 15.50 -20.35 -18.62
CA TYR A 164 15.51 -19.65 -17.34
C TYR A 164 16.16 -20.52 -16.25
N ALA A 165 17.35 -20.12 -15.80
CA ALA A 165 18.07 -20.77 -14.70
C ALA A 165 18.34 -19.80 -13.54
N ARG A 166 18.64 -20.34 -12.36
CA ARG A 166 19.04 -19.56 -11.17
C ARG A 166 20.50 -19.13 -11.31
N GLY A 167 20.78 -17.84 -11.22
CA GLY A 167 22.15 -17.32 -11.42
C GLY A 167 22.19 -15.80 -11.62
N PRO A 168 23.37 -15.24 -11.97
CA PRO A 168 23.49 -13.83 -12.33
C PRO A 168 22.67 -13.54 -13.59
N ARG A 169 21.72 -12.60 -13.47
CA ARG A 169 20.82 -12.20 -14.55
C ARG A 169 21.01 -10.73 -14.91
N THR A 170 20.82 -10.42 -16.19
CA THR A 170 20.70 -9.05 -16.70
C THR A 170 19.25 -8.60 -16.69
N SER A 171 18.99 -7.33 -16.36
CA SER A 171 17.64 -6.76 -16.45
C SER A 171 17.48 -6.02 -17.77
N LEU A 172 16.39 -6.31 -18.50
CA LEU A 172 16.04 -5.55 -19.70
C LEU A 172 15.64 -4.09 -19.38
N ARG A 173 15.03 -3.87 -18.21
CA ARG A 173 14.60 -2.55 -17.75
C ARG A 173 15.44 -2.16 -16.54
N GLU A 174 16.41 -1.29 -16.76
CA GLU A 174 17.23 -0.73 -15.69
C GLU A 174 16.67 0.62 -15.24
N LEU A 175 16.42 0.76 -13.94
CA LEU A 175 16.09 2.03 -13.31
C LEU A 175 17.34 2.92 -13.30
N ARG A 176 17.39 3.89 -14.23
CA ARG A 176 18.45 4.89 -14.33
C ARG A 176 17.99 6.19 -13.71
N LEU A 177 18.79 6.74 -12.79
CA LEU A 177 18.53 8.04 -12.20
C LEU A 177 18.74 9.13 -13.26
N ARG A 178 17.72 9.97 -13.43
CA ARG A 178 17.78 11.15 -14.31
C ARG A 178 18.23 12.37 -13.52
N ARG A 179 18.60 13.44 -14.22
CA ARG A 179 18.97 14.73 -13.60
C ARG A 179 17.85 15.30 -12.71
N SER A 180 16.59 15.05 -13.07
CA SER A 180 15.41 15.36 -12.25
C SER A 180 15.45 14.68 -10.88
N ASP A 181 15.94 13.44 -10.82
CA ASP A 181 15.92 12.63 -9.61
C ASP A 181 16.99 13.11 -8.64
N TYR A 182 18.15 13.51 -9.17
CA TYR A 182 19.20 14.17 -8.39
C TYR A 182 18.74 15.54 -7.85
N ALA A 183 18.04 16.34 -8.67
CA ALA A 183 17.49 17.61 -8.20
C ALA A 183 16.43 17.41 -7.10
N ALA A 184 15.53 16.45 -7.26
CA ALA A 184 14.54 16.10 -6.24
C ALA A 184 15.20 15.59 -4.95
N ALA A 185 16.22 14.75 -5.05
CA ALA A 185 16.99 14.26 -3.90
C ALA A 185 17.70 15.41 -3.17
N ALA A 186 18.29 16.36 -3.90
CA ALA A 186 18.95 17.53 -3.30
C ALA A 186 17.95 18.44 -2.57
N ILE A 187 16.78 18.70 -3.16
CA ILE A 187 15.73 19.49 -2.52
C ILE A 187 15.27 18.80 -1.23
N LEU A 188 14.97 17.49 -1.28
CA LEU A 188 14.58 16.73 -0.10
C LEU A 188 15.65 16.75 1.00
N ALA A 189 16.92 16.54 0.64
CA ALA A 189 18.03 16.57 1.58
C ALA A 189 18.25 17.96 2.20
N SER A 190 18.08 19.04 1.43
CA SER A 190 18.15 20.40 1.96
C SER A 190 17.00 20.70 2.92
N PHE A 191 15.79 20.23 2.59
CA PHE A 191 14.61 20.46 3.42
C PHE A 191 14.71 19.72 4.75
N THR A 192 15.12 18.44 4.73
CA THR A 192 15.34 17.67 5.97
C THR A 192 16.53 18.19 6.76
N GLY A 193 17.60 18.62 6.09
CA GLY A 193 18.75 19.24 6.73
C GLY A 193 18.40 20.55 7.42
N LEU A 194 17.57 21.40 6.79
CA LEU A 194 17.08 22.64 7.38
C LEU A 194 16.17 22.38 8.58
N ASP A 195 15.25 21.41 8.48
CA ASP A 195 14.37 21.02 9.61
C ASP A 195 15.18 20.50 10.81
N LEU A 196 16.17 19.64 10.55
CA LEU A 196 17.11 19.18 11.58
C LEU A 196 17.92 20.34 12.18
N ALA A 197 18.42 21.27 11.36
CA ALA A 197 19.17 22.41 11.83
C ALA A 197 18.31 23.33 12.70
N LEU A 198 17.07 23.62 12.31
CA LEU A 198 16.14 24.43 13.11
C LEU A 198 15.73 23.74 14.42
N LYS A 199 15.74 22.40 14.46
CA LYS A 199 15.42 21.64 15.67
C LYS A 199 16.61 21.50 16.63
N TYR A 200 17.84 21.51 16.12
CA TYR A 200 19.07 21.34 16.90
C TYR A 200 19.84 22.66 17.16
N LEU A 201 19.53 23.75 16.46
CA LEU A 201 19.99 25.07 16.87
C LEU A 201 19.16 25.53 18.08
N PRO A 202 19.81 25.86 19.22
CA PRO A 202 19.15 26.34 20.43
C PRO A 202 18.48 27.71 20.25
#